data_AF-A0A840PV87-F1
#
_entry.id   AF-A0A840PV87-F1
#
_cell.length_a   1.000
_cell.length_b   1.000
_cell.length_c   1.000
_cell.angle_alpha   90.00
_cell.angle_beta   90.00
_cell.angle_gamma   90.00
#
_symmetry.space_group_name_H-M   'P 1'
#
loop_
_entity.id
_entity.type
_entity.pdbx_description
1 polymer ?
#
loop_
_entity_poly.entity_id
_entity_poly.type
_entity_poly.pdbx_seq_one_letter_code
_entity_poly.pdbx_strand_id
1 'polypeptide(L)' 'MRTLQSELIEKGFYKNQRKKKTTNDKPRKHKEKLSKREIEELMGARRPRYKRNRGAFRQI' A
#
# COMPACT_ATOMS: atom_id res chain seq x y z
N MET A 1 28.18 6.23 -46.00
CA MET A 1 29.08 5.43 -45.15
C MET A 1 28.25 4.61 -44.19
N ARG A 2 28.49 3.30 -44.10
CA ARG A 2 27.83 2.44 -43.11
C ARG A 2 28.55 2.61 -41.77
N THR A 3 27.79 2.75 -40.68
CA THR A 3 28.36 2.88 -39.34
C THR A 3 28.48 1.49 -38.70
N LEU A 4 29.41 1.31 -37.77
CA LEU A 4 29.54 0.05 -37.02
C LEU A 4 28.20 -0.40 -36.41
N GLN A 5 27.37 0.56 -35.98
CA GLN A 5 26.03 0.29 -35.47
C GLN A 5 25.13 -0.36 -36.51
N SER A 6 25.18 0.07 -37.79
CA SER A 6 24.37 -0.53 -38.86
C SER A 6 24.76 -1.98 -39.14
N GLU A 7 26.05 -2.32 -39.12
CA GLU A 7 26.53 -3.70 -39.32
C GLU A 7 26.16 -4.62 -38.14
N LEU A 8 26.19 -4.08 -36.93
CA LEU A 8 25.76 -4.82 -35.73
C LEU A 8 24.24 -5.07 -35.70
N ILE A 9 23.44 -4.16 -36.28
CA ILE A 9 22.00 -4.37 -36.50
C ILE A 9 21.76 -5.43 -37.58
N GLU A 10 22.45 -5.33 -38.72
CA GLU A 10 22.32 -6.26 -39.85
C GLU A 10 22.67 -7.71 -39.46
N LYS A 11 23.76 -7.90 -38.70
CA LYS A 11 24.18 -9.22 -38.20
C LYS A 11 23.35 -9.73 -37.01
N GLY A 12 22.31 -9.00 -36.59
CA GLY A 12 21.39 -9.42 -35.53
C GLY A 12 21.96 -9.37 -34.10
N PHE A 13 23.16 -8.80 -33.91
CA PHE A 13 23.78 -8.65 -32.58
C PHE A 13 23.17 -7.50 -31.78
N TYR A 14 22.51 -6.54 -32.44
CA TYR A 14 21.87 -5.41 -31.78
C TYR A 14 20.42 -5.74 -31.39
N LYS A 15 20.20 -6.09 -30.12
CA LYS A 15 18.86 -6.21 -29.52
C LYS A 15 18.46 -4.89 -28.89
N ASN A 16 17.48 -4.20 -29.49
CA ASN A 16 16.78 -3.10 -28.84
C ASN A 16 16.04 -3.64 -27.62
N GLN A 17 16.69 -3.62 -26.46
CA GLN A 17 16.02 -3.81 -25.18
C GLN A 17 15.20 -2.56 -24.89
N ARG A 18 14.15 -2.32 -25.70
CA ARG A 18 13.03 -1.50 -25.25
C ARG A 18 12.51 -2.24 -24.03
N LYS A 19 12.94 -1.78 -22.85
CA LYS A 19 12.47 -2.27 -21.56
C LYS A 19 10.96 -2.32 -21.69
N LYS A 20 10.39 -3.52 -21.78
CA LYS A 20 8.96 -3.67 -21.55
C LYS A 20 8.77 -3.01 -20.21
N LYS A 21 8.07 -1.87 -20.17
CA LYS A 21 7.61 -1.29 -18.92
C LYS A 21 6.83 -2.43 -18.32
N THR A 22 7.45 -3.15 -17.40
CA THR A 22 6.75 -4.12 -16.59
C THR A 22 5.78 -3.22 -15.86
N THR A 23 4.54 -3.23 -16.32
CA THR A 23 3.39 -2.79 -15.56
C THR A 23 3.33 -3.74 -14.38
N ASN A 24 4.27 -3.57 -13.44
CA ASN A 24 4.12 -3.91 -12.05
C ASN A 24 3.10 -2.92 -11.47
N ASP A 25 1.95 -2.79 -12.15
CA ASP A 25 0.72 -2.24 -11.62
C ASP A 25 0.11 -3.33 -10.75
N LYS A 26 0.90 -3.87 -9.81
CA LYS A 26 0.31 -4.44 -8.61
C LYS A 26 -0.37 -3.23 -7.98
N PRO A 27 -1.71 -3.22 -7.83
CA PRO A 27 -2.37 -2.12 -7.15
C PRO A 27 -1.62 -1.94 -5.84
N ARG A 28 -1.05 -0.73 -5.64
CA ARG A 28 -0.33 -0.41 -4.41
C ARG A 28 -1.31 -0.74 -3.31
N LYS A 29 -1.04 -1.80 -2.52
CA LYS A 29 -1.92 -2.22 -1.43
C LYS A 29 -2.18 -0.97 -0.62
N HIS A 30 -3.39 -0.43 -0.72
CA HIS A 30 -3.76 0.72 0.07
C HIS A 30 -3.60 0.24 1.51
N LYS A 31 -2.68 0.85 2.25
CA LYS A 31 -2.58 0.57 3.67
C LYS A 31 -3.96 0.89 4.23
N GLU A 32 -4.65 -0.13 4.72
CA GLU A 32 -5.93 0.05 5.39
C GLU A 32 -5.67 1.01 6.54
N LYS A 33 -6.16 2.24 6.40
CA LYS A 33 -6.02 3.27 7.43
C LYS A 33 -7.22 3.14 8.32
N LEU A 34 -6.99 2.68 9.54
CA LEU A 34 -8.01 2.74 10.57
C LEU A 34 -8.38 4.21 10.81
N SER A 35 -9.68 4.46 10.89
CA SER A 35 -10.22 5.72 11.36
C SER A 35 -9.80 5.98 12.81
N LYS A 36 -9.70 7.26 13.21
CA LYS A 36 -9.44 7.63 14.60
C LYS A 36 -10.40 6.92 15.57
N ARG A 37 -11.66 6.76 15.16
CA ARG A 37 -12.69 6.04 15.95
C ARG A 37 -12.35 4.57 16.13
N GLU A 38 -11.92 3.89 15.07
CA GLU A 38 -11.56 2.46 15.10
C GLU A 38 -10.30 2.25 15.95
N ILE A 39 -9.34 3.17 15.88
CA ILE A 39 -8.16 3.16 16.76
C ILE A 39 -8.57 3.35 18.22
N GLU A 40 -9.43 4.32 18.52
CA GLU A 40 -9.92 4.58 19.89
C GLU A 40 -10.72 3.39 20.46
N GLU A 41 -11.47 2.69 19.61
CA GLU A 41 -12.23 1.51 19.99
C GLU A 41 -11.30 0.31 20.24
N LEU A 42 -10.32 0.09 19.36
CA LEU A 42 -9.28 -0.94 19.52
C LEU A 42 -8.44 -0.71 20.79
N MET A 43 -8.08 0.54 21.07
CA MET A 43 -7.32 0.92 22.27
C MET A 43 -8.19 0.93 23.54
N GLY A 44 -9.50 0.64 23.43
CA GLY A 44 -10.42 0.63 24.56
C GLY A 44 -10.70 2.01 25.16
N ALA A 45 -10.34 3.09 24.47
CA ALA A 45 -10.57 4.46 24.93
C ALA A 45 -12.06 4.80 25.05
N ARG A 46 -12.91 4.14 24.25
CA ARG A 46 -14.37 4.29 24.26
C ARG A 46 -15.10 3.24 25.09
N ARG A 47 -14.38 2.50 25.93
CA ARG A 47 -15.01 1.45 26.76
C ARG A 47 -15.91 2.10 27.83
N PRO A 48 -17.19 1.71 27.93
CA PRO A 48 -18.08 2.25 28.96
C PRO A 48 -17.51 1.92 30.34
N ARG A 49 -17.37 2.95 31.18
CA ARG A 49 -16.93 2.78 32.57
C ARG A 49 -18.16 2.72 33.44
N TYR A 50 -18.17 1.79 34.39
CA TYR A 50 -19.28 1.64 35.33
C TYR A 50 -18.81 2.03 36.72
N LYS A 51 -19.61 2.85 37.40
CA LYS A 51 -19.38 3.23 38.79
C LYS A 51 -20.61 2.84 39.60
N ARG A 52 -20.38 2.44 40.85
CA ARG A 52 -21.47 2.20 41.79
C ARG A 52 -22.08 3.55 42.19
N ASN A 53 -23.38 3.72 41.94
CA ASN A 53 -24.13 4.92 42.27
C ASN A 53 -25.46 4.53 42.92
N ARG A 54 -25.67 4.94 44.17
CA ARG A 54 -26.87 4.60 44.98
C ARG A 54 -27.23 3.11 44.97
N GLY A 55 -26.24 2.24 45.14
CA GLY A 55 -26.44 0.78 45.26
C GLY A 55 -26.38 -0.02 43.95
N ALA A 56 -26.61 0.62 42.79
CA ALA A 56 -26.53 -0.03 41.48
C ALA A 56 -25.28 0.41 40.70
N PHE A 57 -24.77 -0.43 39.80
CA PHE A 57 -23.74 -0.01 38.84
C PHE A 57 -24.39 0.77 37.71
N ARG A 58 -23.91 1.99 37.47
CA ARG A 58 -24.34 2.86 36.37
C ARG A 58 -23.15 3.21 35.50
N GLN A 59 -23.37 3.29 34.20
CA GLN A 59 -22.37 3.81 33.28
C GLN A 59 -22.13 5.30 33.57
N ILE A 60 -20.86 5.70 33.57
CA ILE A 60 -20.39 7.10 33.71
C ILE A 60 -19.72 7.59 32.44
#